data_AF-A0A1I1BQX3-F1
#
_entry.id   AF-A0A1I1BQX3-F1
#
_cell.length_a   1.000
_cell.length_b   1.000
_cell.length_c   1.000
_cell.angle_alpha   90.00
_cell.angle_beta   90.00
_cell.angle_gamma   90.00
#
_symmetry.space_group_name_H-M   'P 1'
#
loop_
_entity.id
_entity.type
_entity.pdbx_description
1 polymer ?
#
loop_
_entity_poly.entity_id
_entity_poly.type
_entity_poly.pdbx_seq_one_letter_code
_entity_poly.pdbx_strand_id
1 'polypeptide(L)'
;MTPNLTGSEAIDMEGIATIASEILGRTIRRIVVSDEEFRNRMLSQGVPEASVNMRMGMFLASRRGDFAQVDPTLAHLIGRPPVSIREILKESISH
;
A
#
# COMPACT_ATOMS: atom_id res chain seq x y z
N MET A 1 -18.58 -18.79 1.85
CA MET A 1 -17.94 -17.47 1.71
C MET A 1 -16.84 -17.38 2.76
N THR A 2 -15.61 -17.06 2.36
CA THR A 2 -14.50 -16.83 3.30
C THR A 2 -14.59 -15.38 3.80
N PRO A 3 -14.49 -15.11 5.12
CA PRO A 3 -14.56 -13.75 5.64
C PRO A 3 -13.36 -12.91 5.19
N ASN A 4 -13.60 -11.62 4.94
CA ASN A 4 -12.55 -10.69 4.55
C ASN A 4 -11.75 -10.25 5.77
N LEU A 5 -10.43 -10.42 5.70
CA LEU A 5 -9.52 -10.00 6.76
C LEU A 5 -8.77 -8.75 6.30
N THR A 6 -9.25 -7.58 6.70
CA THR A 6 -8.72 -6.29 6.26
C THR A 6 -8.22 -5.45 7.44
N GLY A 7 -7.50 -4.36 7.13
CA GLY A 7 -7.22 -3.32 8.12
C GLY A 7 -8.48 -2.56 8.54
N SER A 8 -8.33 -1.65 9.50
CA SER A 8 -9.41 -0.78 10.01
C SER A 8 -9.77 0.37 9.07
N GLU A 9 -8.93 0.64 8.09
CA GLU A 9 -9.09 1.71 7.10
C GLU A 9 -8.55 1.24 5.75
N ALA A 10 -9.13 1.78 4.68
CA ALA A 10 -8.54 1.70 3.35
C ALA A 10 -7.70 2.95 3.13
N ILE A 11 -6.44 2.75 2.70
CA ILE A 11 -5.52 3.85 2.43
C ILE A 11 -4.94 3.68 1.04
N ASP A 12 -4.77 4.80 0.33
CA ASP A 12 -4.12 4.84 -0.96
C ASP A 12 -2.68 5.36 -0.86
N MET A 13 -2.00 5.44 -2.00
CA MET A 13 -0.60 5.89 -2.04
C MET A 13 -0.44 7.37 -1.67
N GLU A 14 -1.48 8.19 -1.79
CA GLU A 14 -1.45 9.58 -1.36
C GLU A 14 -1.56 9.68 0.15
N GLY A 15 -2.48 8.94 0.77
CA GLY A 15 -2.57 8.81 2.22
C GLY A 15 -1.26 8.33 2.84
N ILE A 16 -0.61 7.32 2.24
CA ILE A 16 0.70 6.83 2.68
C ILE A 16 1.75 7.96 2.62
N ALA A 17 1.82 8.71 1.51
CA ALA A 17 2.76 9.81 1.34
C ALA A 17 2.53 10.94 2.36
N THR A 18 1.26 11.26 2.65
CA THR A 18 0.88 12.24 3.68
C THR A 18 1.34 11.80 5.06
N ILE A 19 1.02 10.57 5.48
CA ILE A 19 1.43 10.04 6.79
C ILE A 19 2.95 10.01 6.92
N ALA A 20 3.66 9.55 5.89
CA ALA A 20 5.12 9.53 5.88
C ALA A 20 5.71 10.94 5.97
N SER A 21 5.08 11.93 5.33
CA SER A 21 5.52 13.32 5.39
C SER A 21 5.42 13.90 6.80
N GLU A 22 4.30 13.62 7.48
CA GLU A 22 4.07 14.06 8.86
C GLU A 22 5.07 13.41 9.83
N ILE A 23 5.32 12.11 9.69
CA ILE A 23 6.26 11.37 10.55
C ILE A 23 7.68 11.93 10.39
N LEU A 24 8.11 12.20 9.16
CA LEU A 24 9.48 12.63 8.85
C LEU A 24 9.69 14.15 8.97
N GLY A 25 8.64 14.94 9.16
CA GLY A 25 8.73 16.40 9.17
C GLY A 25 9.19 17.02 7.84
N ARG A 26 9.06 16.29 6.73
CA ARG A 26 9.42 16.77 5.37
C ARG A 26 8.45 16.24 4.32
N THR A 27 8.26 16.97 3.24
CA THR A 27 7.32 16.56 2.18
C THR A 27 7.83 15.34 1.41
N ILE A 28 7.04 14.27 1.42
CA ILE A 28 7.14 13.11 0.54
C ILE A 28 6.03 13.22 -0.51
N ARG A 29 6.40 13.21 -1.79
CA ARG A 29 5.44 13.35 -2.89
C ARG A 29 5.15 12.01 -3.54
N ARG A 30 3.86 11.69 -3.70
CA ARG A 30 3.40 10.64 -4.61
C ARG A 30 3.63 11.10 -6.06
N ILE A 31 4.41 10.34 -6.82
CA ILE A 31 4.60 10.57 -8.26
C ILE A 31 3.87 9.46 -9.01
N VAL A 32 2.93 9.86 -9.86
CA VAL A 32 2.21 8.95 -10.75
C VAL A 32 2.91 8.96 -12.10
N VAL A 33 3.19 7.78 -12.64
CA VAL A 33 3.77 7.57 -13.97
C VAL A 33 2.91 6.62 -14.77
N SER A 34 3.15 6.52 -16.07
CA SER A 34 2.47 5.53 -16.90
C SER A 34 2.86 4.10 -16.50
N ASP A 35 1.98 3.15 -16.79
CA ASP A 35 2.23 1.72 -16.54
C ASP A 35 3.49 1.22 -17.30
N GLU A 36 3.69 1.69 -18.53
CA GLU A 36 4.87 1.39 -19.34
C GLU A 36 6.16 1.94 -18.71
N GLU A 37 6.12 3.21 -18.27
CA GLU A 37 7.27 3.84 -17.62
C GLU A 37 7.63 3.15 -16.30
N PHE A 38 6.64 2.80 -15.48
CA PHE A 38 6.85 2.05 -14.25
C PHE A 38 7.48 0.69 -14.52
N ARG A 39 6.94 -0.06 -15.50
CA ARG A 39 7.48 -1.35 -15.93
C ARG A 39 8.93 -1.23 -16.41
N ASN A 40 9.21 -0.30 -17.31
CA ASN A 40 10.55 -0.11 -17.88
C ASN A 40 11.59 0.25 -16.82
N ARG A 41 11.22 1.13 -15.87
CA ARG A 41 12.08 1.46 -14.72
C ARG A 41 12.43 0.23 -13.90
N MET A 42 11.44 -0.60 -13.53
CA MET A 42 11.68 -1.81 -12.76
C MET A 42 12.59 -2.81 -13.51
N LEU A 43 12.34 -3.02 -14.79
CA LEU A 43 13.18 -3.90 -15.62
C LEU A 43 14.62 -3.38 -15.72
N SER A 44 14.81 -2.07 -15.89
CA SER A 44 16.14 -1.46 -15.92
C SER A 44 16.92 -1.59 -14.60
N GLN A 45 16.22 -1.79 -13.49
CA GLN A 45 16.80 -2.05 -12.17
C GLN A 45 17.08 -3.55 -11.92
N GLY A 46 16.87 -4.40 -12.92
CA GLY A 46 17.13 -5.84 -12.83
C GLY A 46 16.03 -6.63 -12.13
N VAL A 47 14.84 -6.05 -11.93
CA VAL A 47 13.71 -6.81 -11.36
C VAL A 47 13.24 -7.86 -12.36
N PRO A 48 13.13 -9.15 -11.96
CA PRO A 48 12.66 -10.21 -12.85
C PRO A 48 11.26 -9.91 -13.42
N GLU A 49 11.04 -10.24 -14.69
CA GLU A 49 9.81 -9.91 -15.40
C GLU A 49 8.54 -10.41 -14.70
N ALA A 50 8.57 -11.63 -14.16
CA ALA A 50 7.45 -12.19 -13.40
C ALA A 50 7.08 -11.33 -12.18
N SER A 51 8.08 -10.79 -11.47
CA SER A 51 7.85 -9.89 -10.33
C SER A 51 7.32 -8.53 -10.77
N VAL A 52 7.73 -8.02 -11.94
CA VAL A 52 7.18 -6.79 -12.51
C VAL A 52 5.71 -7.00 -12.87
N ASN A 53 5.37 -8.08 -13.56
CA ASN A 53 3.99 -8.43 -13.93
C ASN A 53 3.09 -8.54 -12.69
N MET A 54 3.57 -9.19 -11.63
CA MET A 54 2.82 -9.32 -10.38
C MET A 54 2.50 -7.95 -9.75
N ARG A 55 3.49 -7.05 -9.67
CA ARG A 55 3.27 -5.70 -9.09
C ARG A 55 2.35 -4.85 -9.97
N MET A 56 2.49 -4.92 -11.29
CA MET A 56 1.59 -4.27 -12.23
C MET A 56 0.14 -4.72 -12.02
N GLY A 57 -0.07 -6.04 -11.85
CA GLY A 57 -1.39 -6.60 -11.53
C GLY A 57 -1.98 -6.02 -10.24
N MET A 58 -1.16 -5.88 -9.18
CA MET A 58 -1.60 -5.28 -7.91
C MET A 58 -2.00 -3.81 -8.07
N PHE A 59 -1.23 -3.01 -8.80
CA PHE A 59 -1.59 -1.60 -9.03
C PHE A 59 -2.85 -1.44 -9.89
N LEU A 60 -3.02 -2.29 -10.91
CA LEU A 60 -4.24 -2.32 -11.71
C LEU A 60 -5.48 -2.66 -10.85
N ALA A 61 -5.38 -3.68 -10.00
CA ALA A 61 -6.44 -4.08 -9.08
C ALA A 61 -6.75 -2.96 -8.06
N SER A 62 -5.71 -2.39 -7.45
CA SER A 62 -5.84 -1.28 -6.51
C SER A 62 -6.59 -0.10 -7.11
N ARG A 63 -6.28 0.30 -8.36
CA ARG A 63 -6.96 1.40 -9.06
C ARG A 63 -8.43 1.13 -9.36
N ARG A 64 -8.85 -0.13 -9.46
CA ARG A 64 -10.26 -0.52 -9.60
C ARG A 64 -11.01 -0.55 -8.27
N GLY A 65 -10.32 -0.35 -7.15
CA GLY A 65 -10.91 -0.44 -5.81
C GLY A 65 -10.95 -1.85 -5.26
N ASP A 66 -10.28 -2.82 -5.89
CA ASP A 66 -10.29 -4.24 -5.48
C ASP A 66 -9.72 -4.43 -4.04
N PHE A 67 -9.03 -3.42 -3.49
CA PHE A 67 -8.49 -3.39 -2.12
C PHE A 67 -9.11 -2.30 -1.21
N ALA A 68 -10.18 -1.64 -1.63
CA ALA A 68 -10.79 -0.55 -0.88
C ALA A 68 -11.77 -1.02 0.22
N GLN A 69 -12.07 -2.33 0.28
CA GLN A 69 -13.00 -2.87 1.26
C GLN A 69 -12.37 -2.88 2.67
N VAL A 70 -13.17 -2.46 3.64
CA VAL A 70 -12.87 -2.54 5.08
C VAL A 70 -13.93 -3.42 5.74
N ASP A 71 -13.47 -4.37 6.54
CA ASP A 71 -14.28 -5.35 7.24
C ASP A 71 -13.77 -5.52 8.68
N PRO A 72 -14.65 -5.48 9.70
CA PRO A 72 -14.24 -5.57 11.09
C PRO A 72 -13.91 -7.01 11.53
N THR A 73 -14.07 -8.03 10.66
CA THR A 73 -13.89 -9.44 11.02
C THR A 73 -12.49 -9.70 11.58
N LEU A 74 -11.45 -9.10 10.99
CA LEU A 74 -10.09 -9.27 11.54
C LEU A 74 -10.01 -8.76 12.98
N ALA A 75 -10.54 -7.56 13.27
CA ALA A 75 -10.54 -6.96 14.60
C ALA A 75 -11.27 -7.84 15.63
N HIS A 76 -12.42 -8.41 15.25
CA HIS A 76 -13.17 -9.34 16.09
C HIS A 76 -12.37 -10.62 16.38
N LEU A 77 -11.74 -11.20 15.36
CA LEU A 77 -10.98 -12.45 15.50
C LEU A 77 -9.75 -12.29 16.39
N ILE A 78 -9.06 -11.14 16.31
CA ILE A 78 -7.84 -10.89 17.09
C ILE A 78 -8.09 -10.17 18.42
N GLY A 79 -9.32 -9.76 18.72
CA GLY A 79 -9.71 -9.09 19.97
C GLY A 79 -9.14 -7.68 20.16
N ARG A 80 -8.63 -7.06 19.09
CA ARG A 80 -8.06 -5.70 19.09
C ARG A 80 -8.13 -5.08 17.69
N PRO A 81 -8.01 -3.75 17.56
CA PRO A 81 -7.83 -3.14 16.24
C PRO A 81 -6.57 -3.66 15.52
N PRO A 82 -6.65 -3.94 14.20
CA PRO A 82 -5.48 -4.11 13.35
C PRO A 82 -4.52 -2.93 13.48
N VAL A 83 -3.22 -3.21 13.37
CA VAL A 83 -2.18 -2.18 13.40
C VAL A 83 -2.39 -1.23 12.22
N SER A 84 -2.37 0.08 12.49
CA SER A 84 -2.56 1.11 11.46
C SER A 84 -1.33 1.27 10.58
N ILE A 85 -1.52 1.78 9.36
CA ILE A 85 -0.39 2.09 8.47
C ILE A 85 0.51 3.18 9.07
N ARG A 86 -0.06 4.11 9.85
CA ARG A 86 0.73 5.11 10.59
C ARG A 86 1.70 4.47 11.59
N GLU A 87 1.23 3.50 12.37
CA GLU A 87 2.08 2.79 13.34
C GLU A 87 3.20 2.02 12.62
N ILE A 88 2.86 1.28 11.55
CA ILE A 88 3.86 0.56 10.74
C ILE A 88 4.90 1.52 10.16
N LEU A 89 4.47 2.63 9.58
CA LEU A 89 5.39 3.63 9.01
C LEU A 89 6.27 4.24 10.10
N LYS A 90 5.71 4.58 11.25
CA LYS A 90 6.47 5.15 12.37
C LYS A 90 7.58 4.19 12.82
N GLU A 91 7.32 2.89 12.90
CA GLU A 91 8.34 1.89 13.22
C GLU A 91 9.37 1.69 12.10
N SER A 92 8.94 1.79 10.83
CA SER A 92 9.79 1.42 9.69
C SER A 92 10.72 2.54 9.20
N ILE A 93 10.37 3.82 9.42
CA ILE A 93 11.08 4.95 8.80
C ILE A 93 11.57 6.02 9.79
N SER A 94 11.35 5.84 11.10
CA SER A 94 11.80 6.81 12.13
C SER A 94 13.19 6.52 12.69
N HIS A 95 13.99 5.69 12.02
CA HIS A 95 15.37 5.35 12.40
C HIS A 95 16.40 6.15 11.60
#